data_AF-A0A9W8M4F3-F1
#
_entry.id   AF-A0A9W8M4F3-F1
#
_cell.length_a   1.000
_cell.length_b   1.000
_cell.length_c   1.000
_cell.angle_alpha   90.00
_cell.angle_beta   90.00
_cell.angle_gamma   90.00
#
_symmetry.space_group_name_H-M   'P 1'
#
loop_
_entity.id
_entity.type
_entity.pdbx_description
1 polymer ?
#
loop_
_entity_poly.entity_id
_entity_poly.type
_entity_poly.pdbx_seq_one_letter_code
_entity_poly.pdbx_strand_id
1 'polypeptide(L)'
;MATLQYTGVFALLIAELPMPTRWKRAMITWSSRSVIAQRVLYGVRIAFGFILLLFCDAVMRLRKVDQEKHKTRLVDEHALCQMKVQQFYAQRNTYLTGITMFLGLILISTHSLIGQLVAGDGTGSASNTPRLTTSGPGSSKAENERLKGQLEDARKELDELKKKDRDMETLKKQADSSHKEYMRLADECEGLRKKLGAASESKKDA
;
A
#
# COMPACT_ATOMS: atom_id res chain seq x y z
N MET A 1 -21.52 26.87 -27.89
CA MET A 1 -22.14 26.88 -26.54
C MET A 1 -22.98 25.63 -26.30
N ALA A 2 -23.98 25.33 -27.15
CA ALA A 2 -24.83 24.14 -26.99
C ALA A 2 -24.06 22.81 -27.05
N THR A 3 -23.11 22.65 -27.99
CA THR A 3 -22.30 21.42 -28.10
C THR A 3 -21.44 21.18 -26.85
N LEU A 4 -20.88 22.22 -26.24
CA LEU A 4 -20.09 22.09 -25.01
C LEU A 4 -20.95 21.64 -23.81
N GLN A 5 -22.19 22.12 -23.75
CA GLN A 5 -23.16 21.73 -22.73
C GLN A 5 -23.63 20.28 -22.92
N TYR A 6 -23.97 19.88 -24.15
CA TYR A 6 -24.35 18.49 -24.44
C TYR A 6 -23.20 17.51 -24.24
N THR A 7 -21.98 17.85 -24.64
CA THR A 7 -20.79 17.02 -24.37
C THR A 7 -20.50 16.91 -22.88
N GLY A 8 -20.67 17.99 -22.11
CA GLY A 8 -20.54 17.97 -20.66
C GLY A 8 -21.60 17.10 -19.98
N VAL A 9 -22.87 17.24 -20.37
CA VAL A 9 -23.98 16.42 -19.84
C VAL A 9 -23.83 14.96 -20.26
N PHE A 10 -23.38 14.67 -21.48
CA PHE A 10 -23.14 13.31 -21.96
C PHE A 10 -21.93 12.65 -21.26
N ALA A 11 -20.87 13.41 -20.99
CA ALA A 11 -19.74 12.95 -20.19
C ALA A 11 -20.12 12.69 -18.72
N LEU A 12 -20.97 13.53 -18.14
CA LEU A 12 -21.53 13.34 -16.80
C LEU A 12 -22.39 12.05 -16.78
N LEU A 13 -23.29 11.90 -17.76
CA LEU A 13 -24.16 10.72 -17.91
C LEU A 13 -23.35 9.42 -18.07
N ILE A 14 -22.24 9.44 -18.82
CA ILE A 14 -21.33 8.30 -18.96
C ILE A 14 -20.55 8.03 -17.67
N ALA A 15 -20.21 9.07 -16.90
CA ALA A 15 -19.58 8.93 -15.60
C ALA A 15 -20.56 8.37 -14.53
N GLU A 16 -21.85 8.66 -14.66
CA GLU A 16 -22.94 8.09 -13.85
C GLU A 16 -23.30 6.64 -14.25
N LEU A 17 -22.98 6.19 -15.47
CA LEU A 17 -23.09 4.77 -15.79
C LEU A 17 -22.22 3.97 -14.82
N PRO A 18 -22.64 2.78 -14.37
CA PRO A 18 -21.86 1.91 -13.49
C PRO A 18 -20.60 1.49 -14.24
N MET A 19 -19.56 2.32 -14.13
CA MET A 19 -18.31 2.19 -14.85
C MET A 19 -17.83 0.74 -14.69
N PRO A 20 -17.40 0.07 -15.78
CA PRO A 20 -17.02 -1.33 -15.75
C PRO A 20 -16.04 -1.56 -14.61
N THR A 21 -16.48 -2.31 -13.60
CA THR A 21 -15.77 -2.49 -12.33
C THR A 21 -14.36 -3.03 -12.53
N ARG A 22 -14.11 -3.69 -13.67
CA ARG A 22 -12.79 -4.16 -14.11
C ARG A 22 -11.78 -3.03 -14.36
N TRP A 23 -12.19 -1.91 -14.94
CA TRP A 23 -11.29 -0.78 -15.22
C TRP A 23 -11.04 0.06 -13.97
N LYS A 24 -12.08 0.28 -13.15
CA LYS A 24 -11.94 0.86 -11.81
C LYS A 24 -11.00 0.01 -10.94
N ARG A 25 -11.20 -1.31 -10.90
CA ARG A 25 -10.33 -2.25 -10.17
C ARG A 25 -8.91 -2.24 -10.72
N ALA A 26 -8.71 -2.25 -12.04
CA ALA A 26 -7.38 -2.20 -12.67
C ALA A 26 -6.64 -0.89 -12.37
N MET A 27 -7.32 0.27 -12.44
CA MET A 27 -6.72 1.55 -12.06
C MET A 27 -6.40 1.61 -10.56
N ILE A 28 -7.26 1.06 -9.71
CA ILE A 28 -7.02 1.07 -8.25
C ILE A 28 -5.96 0.04 -7.85
N THR A 29 -5.86 -1.13 -8.49
CA THR A 29 -4.78 -2.11 -8.26
C THR A 29 -3.44 -1.62 -8.79
N TRP A 30 -3.44 -0.98 -9.96
CA TRP A 30 -2.23 -0.37 -10.51
C TRP A 30 -1.76 0.81 -9.65
N SER A 31 -2.70 1.63 -9.18
CA SER A 31 -2.43 2.68 -8.20
C SER A 31 -1.93 2.10 -6.88
N SER A 32 -2.63 1.13 -6.27
CA SER A 32 -2.29 0.55 -4.96
C SER A 32 -0.98 -0.23 -4.95
N ARG A 33 -0.53 -0.73 -6.11
CA ARG A 33 0.76 -1.42 -6.27
C ARG A 33 1.94 -0.46 -6.46
N SER A 34 1.67 0.81 -6.80
CA SER A 34 2.71 1.82 -6.96
C SER A 34 3.07 2.46 -5.62
N VAL A 35 4.38 2.49 -5.32
CA VAL A 35 4.97 3.18 -4.16
C VAL A 35 4.55 4.66 -4.09
N ILE A 36 4.20 5.24 -5.24
CA ILE A 36 3.74 6.62 -5.40
C ILE A 36 2.35 6.80 -4.77
N ALA A 37 1.42 5.85 -4.94
CA ALA A 37 0.07 6.00 -4.40
C ALA A 37 0.06 5.97 -2.87
N GLN A 38 0.90 5.15 -2.25
CA GLN A 38 1.06 5.14 -0.78
C GLN A 38 1.57 6.49 -0.26
N ARG A 39 2.53 7.12 -0.94
CA ARG A 39 3.01 8.47 -0.60
C ARG A 39 1.93 9.54 -0.78
N VAL A 40 1.15 9.45 -1.86
CA VAL A 40 0.03 10.37 -2.12
C VAL A 40 -1.05 10.25 -1.05
N LEU A 41 -1.45 9.03 -0.68
CA LEU A 41 -2.45 8.79 0.36
C LEU A 41 -1.98 9.26 1.74
N TYR A 42 -0.70 9.10 2.05
CA TYR A 42 -0.11 9.68 3.26
C TYR A 42 -0.20 11.21 3.25
N GLY A 43 0.10 11.84 2.11
CA GLY A 43 -0.10 13.28 1.90
C GLY A 43 -1.56 13.70 2.07
N VAL A 44 -2.51 12.95 1.52
CA VAL A 44 -3.96 13.19 1.68
C VAL A 44 -4.39 13.07 3.14
N ARG A 45 -3.86 12.10 3.91
CA ARG A 45 -4.13 11.98 5.36
C ARG A 45 -3.60 13.17 6.15
N ILE A 46 -2.41 13.68 5.82
CA ILE A 46 -1.87 14.89 6.45
C ILE A 46 -2.72 16.12 6.09
N ALA A 47 -3.06 16.29 4.81
CA ALA A 47 -3.92 17.38 4.35
C ALA A 47 -5.30 17.33 5.02
N PHE A 48 -5.84 16.13 5.24
CA PHE A 48 -7.08 15.92 5.99
C PHE A 48 -6.96 16.40 7.45
N GLY A 49 -5.82 16.19 8.09
CA GLY A 49 -5.52 16.75 9.41
C GLY A 49 -5.57 18.29 9.42
N PHE A 50 -5.01 18.95 8.41
CA PHE A 50 -5.13 20.40 8.26
C PHE A 50 -6.59 20.84 8.04
N ILE A 51 -7.34 20.15 7.17
CA ILE A 51 -8.77 20.44 6.95
C ILE A 51 -9.57 20.31 8.25
N LEU A 52 -9.26 19.32 9.08
CA LEU A 52 -9.84 19.17 10.42
C LEU A 52 -9.53 20.35 11.34
N LEU A 53 -8.31 20.87 11.34
CA LEU A 53 -7.94 22.06 12.10
C LEU A 53 -8.70 23.30 11.59
N LEU A 54 -8.78 23.51 10.27
CA LEU A 54 -9.57 24.59 9.68
C LEU A 54 -11.07 24.45 10.00
N PHE A 55 -11.58 23.23 10.05
CA PHE A 55 -12.96 22.97 10.45
C PHE A 55 -13.18 23.34 11.92
N CYS A 56 -12.26 22.94 12.81
CA CYS A 56 -12.34 23.27 14.22
C CYS A 56 -12.27 24.79 14.46
N ASP A 57 -11.38 25.49 13.74
CA ASP A 57 -11.31 26.96 13.71
C ASP A 57 -12.63 27.59 13.24
N ALA A 58 -13.18 27.12 12.12
CA ALA A 58 -14.46 27.60 11.59
C ALA A 58 -15.61 27.40 12.59
N VAL A 59 -15.65 26.25 13.28
CA VAL A 59 -16.63 25.97 14.34
C VAL A 59 -16.43 26.88 15.54
N MET A 60 -15.20 27.08 16.01
CA MET A 60 -14.89 28.01 17.11
C MET A 60 -15.34 29.44 16.78
N ARG A 61 -15.08 29.88 15.54
CA ARG A 61 -15.53 31.19 15.03
C ARG A 61 -17.05 31.28 14.95
N LEU A 62 -17.72 30.24 14.45
CA LEU A 62 -19.18 30.20 14.37
C LEU A 62 -19.82 30.26 15.76
N ARG A 63 -19.30 29.49 16.73
CA ARG A 63 -19.79 29.53 18.12
C ARG A 63 -19.58 30.88 18.77
N LYS A 64 -18.46 31.57 18.48
CA LYS A 64 -18.20 32.92 18.97
C LYS A 64 -19.23 33.93 18.44
N VAL A 65 -19.49 33.91 17.13
CA VAL A 65 -20.51 34.78 16.49
C VAL A 65 -21.91 34.51 17.05
N ASP A 66 -22.23 33.25 17.38
CA ASP A 66 -23.52 32.88 17.96
C ASP A 66 -23.64 33.30 19.45
N GLN A 67 -22.54 33.28 20.21
CA GLN A 67 -22.51 33.80 21.58
C GLN A 67 -22.63 35.32 21.65
N GLU A 68 -22.01 36.05 20.71
CA GLU A 68 -22.12 37.52 20.61
C GLU A 68 -23.56 37.98 20.34
N LYS A 69 -24.35 37.16 19.62
CA LYS A 69 -25.79 37.36 19.39
C LYS A 69 -26.62 37.29 20.68
N HIS A 70 -26.31 36.35 21.57
CA HIS A 70 -27.06 36.16 22.81
C HIS A 70 -26.74 37.21 23.88
N LYS A 71 -25.54 37.79 23.86
CA LYS A 71 -25.11 38.80 24.83
C LYS A 71 -25.50 40.23 24.44
N THR A 72 -25.65 40.51 23.14
CA THR A 72 -25.84 41.87 22.65
C THR A 72 -27.30 42.12 22.30
N ARG A 73 -28.04 42.79 23.20
CA ARG A 73 -29.40 43.29 22.90
C ARG A 73 -29.26 44.59 22.10
N LEU A 74 -28.94 44.46 20.81
CA LEU A 74 -28.78 45.61 19.91
C LEU A 74 -30.15 46.25 19.64
N VAL A 75 -30.25 47.55 19.92
CA VAL A 75 -31.44 48.38 19.65
C VAL A 75 -31.41 48.93 18.20
N ASP A 76 -30.24 48.90 17.55
CA ASP A 76 -30.06 49.40 16.18
C ASP A 76 -30.34 48.32 15.12
N GLU A 77 -31.31 48.59 14.24
CA GLU A 77 -31.80 47.67 13.22
C GLU A 77 -30.77 47.42 12.10
N HIS A 78 -29.95 48.42 11.79
CA HIS A 78 -28.90 48.31 10.78
C HIS A 78 -27.75 47.38 11.23
N ALA A 79 -27.32 47.49 12.49
CA ALA A 79 -26.34 46.59 13.10
C ALA A 79 -26.83 45.13 13.15
N LEU A 80 -28.12 44.92 13.45
CA LEU A 80 -28.74 43.58 13.43
C LEU A 80 -28.74 42.95 12.03
N CYS A 81 -28.97 43.75 10.98
CA CYS A 81 -28.93 43.27 9.60
C CYS A 81 -27.51 42.81 9.20
N GLN A 82 -26.48 43.60 9.52
CA GLN A 82 -25.09 43.24 9.25
C GLN A 82 -24.66 41.97 10.01
N MET A 83 -25.08 41.81 11.27
CA MET A 83 -24.77 40.60 12.06
C MET A 83 -25.41 39.33 11.46
N LYS A 84 -26.68 39.39 11.02
CA LYS A 84 -27.36 38.26 10.36
C LYS A 84 -26.64 37.83 9.08
N VAL A 85 -26.16 38.78 8.30
CA VAL A 85 -25.40 38.51 7.08
C VAL A 85 -24.07 37.81 7.39
N GLN A 86 -23.32 38.29 8.39
CA GLN A 86 -22.08 37.64 8.84
C GLN A 86 -22.32 36.21 9.35
N GLN A 87 -23.45 35.97 10.01
CA GLN A 87 -23.85 34.63 10.46
C GLN A 87 -24.11 33.69 9.29
N PHE A 88 -24.86 34.12 8.28
CA PHE A 88 -25.10 33.32 7.07
C PHE A 88 -23.78 32.91 6.40
N TYR A 89 -22.80 33.82 6.36
CA TYR A 89 -21.48 33.51 5.83
C TYR A 89 -20.72 32.50 6.71
N ALA A 90 -20.65 32.70 8.02
CA ALA A 90 -19.96 31.79 8.93
C ALA A 90 -20.59 30.39 8.94
N GLN A 91 -21.91 30.32 8.87
CA GLN A 91 -22.68 29.08 8.87
C GLN A 91 -22.46 28.29 7.57
N ARG A 92 -22.58 28.93 6.40
CA ARG A 92 -22.29 28.29 5.10
C ARG A 92 -20.84 27.81 5.02
N ASN A 93 -19.90 28.62 5.46
CA ASN A 93 -18.47 28.26 5.41
C ASN A 93 -18.17 27.06 6.31
N THR A 94 -18.80 26.98 7.49
CA THR A 94 -18.66 25.82 8.38
C THR A 94 -19.29 24.56 7.78
N TYR A 95 -20.49 24.65 7.20
CA TYR A 95 -21.11 23.50 6.54
C TYR A 95 -20.34 23.01 5.31
N LEU A 96 -19.82 23.93 4.50
CA LEU A 96 -19.00 23.57 3.34
C LEU A 96 -17.75 22.81 3.78
N THR A 97 -17.03 23.31 4.79
CA THR A 97 -15.87 22.62 5.36
C THR A 97 -16.24 21.30 6.05
N GLY A 98 -17.44 21.21 6.64
CA GLY A 98 -17.92 19.96 7.24
C GLY A 98 -18.20 18.87 6.21
N ILE A 99 -18.83 19.23 5.08
CA ILE A 99 -19.11 18.29 3.99
C ILE A 99 -17.80 17.80 3.34
N THR A 100 -16.83 18.68 3.12
CA THR A 100 -15.53 18.26 2.57
C THR A 100 -14.78 17.31 3.51
N MET A 101 -14.88 17.54 4.83
CA MET A 101 -14.35 16.63 5.83
C MET A 101 -15.07 15.27 5.81
N PHE A 102 -16.40 15.26 5.73
CA PHE A 102 -17.17 14.01 5.65
C PHE A 102 -16.83 13.21 4.40
N LEU A 103 -16.71 13.88 3.25
CA LEU A 103 -16.30 13.25 1.99
C LEU A 103 -14.86 12.73 2.07
N GLY A 104 -13.96 13.46 2.73
CA GLY A 104 -12.59 13.02 2.98
C GLY A 104 -12.52 11.74 3.84
N LEU A 105 -13.35 11.64 4.89
CA LEU A 105 -13.48 10.41 5.69
C LEU A 105 -13.98 9.23 4.85
N ILE A 106 -15.01 9.45 4.03
CA ILE A 106 -15.53 8.43 3.13
C ILE A 106 -14.44 7.96 2.16
N LEU A 107 -13.65 8.88 1.61
CA LEU A 107 -12.57 8.55 0.69
C LEU A 107 -11.50 7.68 1.36
N ILE A 108 -11.05 8.05 2.56
CA ILE A 108 -10.05 7.28 3.32
C ILE A 108 -10.60 5.90 3.69
N SER A 109 -11.86 5.84 4.15
CA SER A 109 -12.56 4.59 4.49
C SER A 109 -12.70 3.68 3.28
N THR A 110 -13.20 4.21 2.17
CA THR A 110 -13.43 3.47 0.92
C THR A 110 -12.10 2.96 0.35
N HIS A 111 -11.02 3.74 0.42
CA HIS A 111 -9.70 3.28 0.00
C HIS A 111 -9.22 2.08 0.83
N SER A 112 -9.43 2.09 2.15
CA SER A 112 -9.10 0.96 3.02
C SER A 112 -9.91 -0.29 2.66
N LEU A 113 -11.23 -0.14 2.44
CA LEU A 113 -12.09 -1.25 2.01
C LEU A 113 -11.67 -1.81 0.66
N ILE A 114 -11.32 -0.97 -0.31
CA ILE A 114 -10.88 -1.43 -1.63
C ILE A 114 -9.56 -2.21 -1.52
N GLY A 115 -8.63 -1.77 -0.67
CA GLY A 115 -7.40 -2.54 -0.39
C GLY A 115 -7.69 -3.93 0.15
N GLN A 116 -8.65 -4.06 1.06
CA GLN A 116 -9.08 -5.36 1.61
C GLN A 116 -9.76 -6.23 0.56
N LEU A 117 -10.61 -5.66 -0.29
CA LEU A 117 -11.30 -6.39 -1.36
C LEU A 117 -10.31 -6.92 -2.41
N VAL A 118 -9.32 -6.11 -2.81
CA VAL A 118 -8.27 -6.51 -3.75
C VAL A 118 -7.37 -7.60 -3.18
N ALA A 119 -7.02 -7.51 -1.90
CA ALA A 119 -6.21 -8.53 -1.22
C ALA A 119 -6.99 -9.85 -1.03
N GLY A 120 -8.30 -9.77 -0.77
CA GLY A 120 -9.18 -10.93 -0.60
C GLY A 120 -9.47 -11.70 -1.88
N ASP A 121 -9.51 -11.03 -3.04
CA ASP A 121 -9.75 -11.69 -4.35
C ASP A 121 -8.54 -12.53 -4.84
N GLY A 122 -7.34 -12.34 -4.26
CA GLY A 122 -6.12 -13.06 -4.65
C GLY A 122 -5.87 -14.37 -3.88
N THR A 123 -6.68 -14.68 -2.88
CA THR A 123 -6.50 -15.88 -2.06
C THR A 123 -7.87 -16.43 -1.71
N GLY A 124 -8.30 -17.47 -2.43
CA GLY A 124 -9.47 -18.24 -2.04
C GLY A 124 -9.19 -18.96 -0.73
N SER A 125 -9.39 -18.29 0.42
CA SER A 125 -9.76 -18.94 1.69
C SER A 125 -9.91 -17.95 2.85
N ALA A 126 -10.87 -18.32 3.69
CA ALA A 126 -11.00 -18.04 5.11
C ALA A 126 -11.48 -16.63 5.50
N SER A 127 -12.82 -16.54 5.57
CA SER A 127 -13.56 -16.03 6.73
C SER A 127 -12.70 -15.50 7.89
N ASN A 128 -12.74 -14.20 8.12
CA ASN A 128 -12.73 -13.61 9.46
C ASN A 128 -13.06 -12.11 9.33
N THR A 129 -14.37 -11.82 9.27
CA THR A 129 -14.87 -10.54 9.75
C THR A 129 -14.48 -10.42 11.22
N PRO A 130 -13.80 -9.33 11.61
CA PRO A 130 -14.50 -8.43 12.52
C PRO A 130 -14.26 -6.94 12.23
N ARG A 131 -15.40 -6.24 12.15
CA ARG A 131 -15.77 -5.12 13.03
C ARG A 131 -15.21 -3.73 12.67
N LEU A 132 -16.16 -2.86 12.31
CA LEU A 132 -16.14 -1.44 12.63
C LEU A 132 -15.61 -1.27 14.07
N THR A 133 -14.39 -0.79 14.23
CA THR A 133 -13.97 -0.18 15.50
C THR A 133 -13.26 1.12 15.18
N THR A 134 -13.98 2.18 15.50
CA THR A 134 -13.52 3.48 15.97
C THR A 134 -12.02 3.72 15.81
N SER A 135 -11.67 4.56 14.85
CA SER A 135 -10.37 5.23 14.73
C SER A 135 -10.14 6.13 15.95
N GLY A 136 -9.63 5.52 17.02
CA GLY A 136 -8.88 6.16 18.10
C GLY A 136 -7.41 5.71 18.05
N PRO A 137 -6.50 6.39 18.78
CA PRO A 137 -5.04 6.30 18.64
C PRO A 137 -4.39 4.96 19.08
N GLY A 138 -5.14 3.85 19.05
CA GLY A 138 -4.65 2.49 19.29
C GLY A 138 -4.34 1.68 18.02
N SER A 139 -4.71 2.15 16.82
CA SER A 139 -4.55 1.35 15.58
C SER A 139 -3.10 1.11 15.18
N SER A 140 -2.17 1.94 15.66
CA SER A 140 -0.74 1.81 15.36
C SER A 140 -0.10 0.59 16.02
N LYS A 141 -0.68 0.01 17.08
CA LYS A 141 -0.07 -1.11 17.81
C LYS A 141 -0.38 -2.47 17.17
N ALA A 142 -1.63 -2.67 16.73
CA ALA A 142 -2.06 -3.88 16.03
C ALA A 142 -1.50 -3.97 14.60
N GLU A 143 -1.35 -2.82 13.91
CA GLU A 143 -0.69 -2.77 12.60
C GLU A 143 0.83 -3.01 12.73
N ASN A 144 1.48 -2.50 13.80
CA ASN A 144 2.88 -2.80 14.09
C ASN A 144 3.12 -4.28 14.43
N GLU A 145 2.23 -4.94 15.19
CA GLU A 145 2.38 -6.36 15.49
C GLU A 145 2.22 -7.24 14.26
N ARG A 146 1.29 -6.91 13.36
CA ARG A 146 1.17 -7.59 12.05
C ARG A 146 2.39 -7.37 11.16
N LEU A 147 2.89 -6.13 11.08
CA LEU A 147 4.09 -5.81 10.31
C LEU A 147 5.34 -6.49 10.89
N LYS A 148 5.44 -6.63 12.23
CA LYS A 148 6.51 -7.38 12.89
C LYS A 148 6.43 -8.88 12.58
N GLY A 149 5.23 -9.46 12.57
CA GLY A 149 5.04 -10.86 12.16
C GLY A 149 5.49 -11.10 10.71
N GLN A 150 5.11 -10.23 9.78
CA GLN A 150 5.56 -10.31 8.39
C GLN A 150 7.06 -10.11 8.22
N LEU A 151 7.69 -9.25 9.04
CA LEU A 151 9.15 -9.07 9.07
C LEU A 151 9.88 -10.30 9.61
N GLU A 152 9.33 -10.97 10.62
CA GLU A 152 9.86 -12.22 11.17
C GLU A 152 9.77 -13.35 10.14
N ASP A 153 8.64 -13.50 9.46
CA ASP A 153 8.46 -14.53 8.44
C ASP A 153 9.37 -14.28 7.22
N ALA A 154 9.48 -13.03 6.77
CA ALA A 154 10.43 -12.66 5.71
C ALA A 154 11.89 -12.88 6.12
N ARG A 155 12.24 -12.70 7.40
CA ARG A 155 13.59 -13.02 7.92
C ARG A 155 13.87 -14.52 7.91
N LYS A 156 12.89 -15.34 8.30
CA LYS A 156 13.02 -16.81 8.24
C LYS A 156 13.22 -17.30 6.82
N GLU A 157 12.45 -16.77 5.87
CA GLU A 157 12.56 -17.13 4.45
C GLU A 157 13.94 -16.73 3.87
N LEU A 158 14.47 -15.58 4.29
CA LEU A 158 15.80 -15.11 3.91
C LEU A 158 16.93 -15.98 4.51
N ASP A 159 16.75 -16.45 5.74
CA ASP A 159 17.69 -17.39 6.37
C ASP A 159 17.63 -18.79 5.75
N GLU A 160 16.45 -19.25 5.32
CA GLU A 160 16.32 -20.50 4.55
C GLU A 160 16.99 -20.40 3.18
N LEU A 161 16.85 -19.28 2.46
CA LEU A 161 17.56 -19.04 1.22
C LEU A 161 19.08 -19.05 1.42
N LYS A 162 19.58 -18.39 2.48
CA LYS A 162 21.01 -18.40 2.82
C LYS A 162 21.55 -19.77 3.23
N LYS A 163 20.72 -20.65 3.78
CA LYS A 163 21.11 -22.05 4.04
C LYS A 163 21.22 -22.81 2.72
N LYS A 164 20.22 -22.68 1.84
CA LYS A 164 20.23 -23.30 0.51
C LYS A 164 21.44 -22.85 -0.33
N ASP A 165 21.84 -21.59 -0.29
CA ASP A 165 23.05 -21.11 -0.98
C ASP A 165 24.33 -21.74 -0.44
N ARG A 166 24.44 -21.87 0.90
CA ARG A 166 25.60 -22.53 1.53
C ARG A 166 25.67 -24.02 1.21
N ASP A 167 24.52 -24.70 1.18
CA ASP A 167 24.45 -26.10 0.80
C ASP A 167 24.80 -26.28 -0.69
N MET A 168 24.35 -25.37 -1.56
CA MET A 168 24.67 -25.36 -2.98
C MET A 168 26.17 -25.11 -3.23
N GLU A 169 26.80 -24.21 -2.47
CA GLU A 169 28.25 -23.98 -2.52
C GLU A 169 29.03 -25.21 -2.04
N THR A 170 28.56 -25.88 -0.99
CA THR A 170 29.17 -27.10 -0.47
C THR A 170 29.06 -28.26 -1.47
N LEU A 171 27.89 -28.42 -2.10
CA LEU A 171 27.68 -29.40 -3.17
C LEU A 171 28.56 -29.14 -4.39
N LYS A 172 28.74 -27.87 -4.79
CA LYS A 172 29.71 -27.52 -5.85
C LYS A 172 31.13 -27.92 -5.48
N LYS A 173 31.59 -27.60 -4.26
CA LYS A 173 32.94 -28.00 -3.80
C LYS A 173 33.11 -29.52 -3.76
N GLN A 174 32.09 -30.27 -3.33
CA GLN A 174 32.12 -31.73 -3.35
C GLN A 174 32.16 -32.29 -4.77
N ALA A 175 31.39 -31.71 -5.71
CA ALA A 175 31.41 -32.10 -7.12
C ALA A 175 32.79 -31.84 -7.75
N ASP A 176 33.39 -30.67 -7.50
CA ASP A 176 34.73 -30.33 -8.01
C ASP A 176 35.81 -31.24 -7.42
N SER A 177 35.73 -31.57 -6.12
CA SER A 177 36.65 -32.51 -5.48
C SER A 177 36.51 -33.91 -6.05
N SER A 178 35.28 -34.38 -6.26
CA SER A 178 34.99 -35.67 -6.89
C SER A 178 35.54 -35.72 -8.31
N HIS A 179 35.32 -34.66 -9.09
CA HIS A 179 35.84 -34.54 -10.46
C HIS A 179 37.37 -34.62 -10.53
N LYS A 180 38.08 -34.00 -9.57
CA LYS A 180 39.55 -34.09 -9.49
C LYS A 180 40.05 -35.51 -9.19
N GLU A 181 39.40 -36.22 -8.27
CA GLU A 181 39.75 -37.61 -7.99
C GLU A 181 39.46 -38.52 -9.20
N TYR A 182 38.36 -38.29 -9.92
CA TYR A 182 38.09 -38.98 -11.18
C TYR A 182 39.18 -38.74 -12.24
N MET A 183 39.62 -37.48 -12.42
CA MET A 183 40.70 -37.13 -13.34
C MET A 183 42.02 -37.80 -12.95
N ARG A 184 42.39 -37.75 -11.66
CA ARG A 184 43.60 -38.40 -11.14
C ARG A 184 43.58 -39.92 -11.34
N LEU A 185 42.44 -40.56 -11.06
CA LEU A 185 42.30 -42.00 -11.22
C LEU A 185 42.35 -42.40 -12.70
N ALA A 186 41.81 -41.56 -13.60
CA ALA A 186 41.90 -41.76 -15.05
C ALA A 186 43.35 -41.68 -15.54
N ASP A 187 44.13 -40.69 -15.08
CA ASP A 187 45.55 -40.55 -15.38
C ASP A 187 46.37 -41.76 -14.86
N GLU A 188 46.04 -42.24 -13.66
CA GLU A 188 46.68 -43.42 -13.06
C GLU A 188 46.36 -44.70 -13.84
N CYS A 189 45.11 -44.87 -14.28
CA CYS A 189 44.71 -45.96 -15.17
C CYS A 189 45.44 -45.90 -16.52
N GLU A 190 45.59 -44.71 -17.11
CA GLU A 190 46.33 -44.53 -18.36
C GLU A 190 47.83 -44.85 -18.17
N GLY A 191 48.42 -44.39 -17.07
CA GLY A 191 49.80 -44.66 -16.70
C GLY A 191 50.08 -46.16 -16.47
N LEU A 192 49.20 -46.86 -15.77
CA LEU A 192 49.29 -48.31 -15.58
C LEU A 192 49.11 -49.07 -16.89
N ARG A 193 48.18 -48.63 -17.76
CA ARG A 193 47.97 -49.23 -19.08
C ARG A 193 49.19 -49.07 -19.99
N LYS A 194 49.87 -47.91 -19.96
CA LYS A 194 51.15 -47.69 -20.66
C LYS A 194 52.27 -48.57 -20.11
N LYS A 195 52.40 -48.68 -18.78
CA LYS A 195 53.39 -49.57 -18.14
C LYS A 195 53.16 -51.05 -18.49
N LEU A 196 51.90 -51.49 -18.53
CA LEU A 196 51.53 -52.86 -18.91
C LEU A 196 51.85 -53.13 -20.39
N GLY A 197 51.61 -52.16 -21.27
CA GLY A 197 51.99 -52.22 -22.69
C GLY A 197 53.51 -52.36 -22.88
N ALA A 198 54.31 -51.52 -22.23
CA ALA A 198 55.77 -51.57 -22.30
C ALA A 198 56.36 -52.87 -21.70
N ALA A 199 55.77 -53.39 -20.62
CA ALA A 199 56.18 -54.68 -20.05
C ALA A 199 55.89 -55.87 -20.99
N SER A 200 54.82 -55.80 -21.79
CA SER A 200 54.48 -56.83 -22.78
C SER A 200 55.41 -56.84 -24.00
N GLU A 201 55.96 -55.68 -24.38
CA GLU A 201 56.99 -55.56 -25.42
C GLU A 201 58.35 -56.08 -24.93
N SER A 202 58.77 -55.74 -23.70
CA SER A 202 60.03 -56.24 -23.13
C SER A 202 60.11 -57.77 -22.96
N LYS A 203 58.96 -58.45 -22.92
CA LYS A 203 58.87 -59.92 -22.81
C LYS A 203 58.86 -60.65 -24.17
N LYS A 204 58.76 -59.92 -25.28
CA LYS A 204 58.87 -60.48 -26.64
C LYS A 204 60.32 -60.50 -27.14
N ASP A 205 61.20 -59.72 -26.52
CA ASP A 205 62.60 -59.53 -26.93
C ASP A 205 63.61 -60.31 -26.06
N ALA A 206 63.14 -61.23 -25.21
CA ALA A 206 63.94 -62.16 -24.40
C ALA A 206 63.50 -63.60 -24.63
#